data_AF-A0A7V3SSZ8-F1
#
_entry.id   AF-A0A7V3SSZ8-F1
#
_cell.length_a   1.000
_cell.length_b   1.000
_cell.length_c   1.000
_cell.angle_alpha   90.00
_cell.angle_beta   90.00
_cell.angle_gamma   90.00
#
_symmetry.space_group_name_H-M   'P 1'
#
loop_
_entity.id
_entity.type
_entity.pdbx_description
1 polymer ?
#
loop_
_entity_poly.entity_id
_entity_poly.type
_entity_poly.pdbx_seq_one_letter_code
_entity_poly.pdbx_strand_id
1 'polypeptide(L)'
;MRHYRYIIVTISLLAMIGVACARQPREEKAVAIMNNYFKHYAKKYPDSILGKYGVNSLKLDGIEEIHKGLVAAVGVLELADGNRLVVKCNLQRKALGWKMVSWENLGIRQSK
;
A
#
# COMPACT_ATOMS: atom_id res chain seq x y z
N MET A 1 -35.02 -8.22 32.27
CA MET A 1 -33.61 -8.60 31.98
C MET A 1 -33.41 -9.48 30.72
N ARG A 2 -34.40 -10.26 30.25
CA ARG A 2 -34.22 -11.16 29.08
C ARG A 2 -34.08 -10.45 27.72
N HIS A 3 -34.74 -9.31 27.54
CA HIS A 3 -34.73 -8.53 26.28
C HIS A 3 -33.41 -7.78 26.01
N TYR A 4 -32.67 -7.41 27.06
CA TYR A 4 -31.41 -6.67 26.95
C TYR A 4 -30.29 -7.52 26.31
N ARG A 5 -30.32 -8.84 26.53
CA ARG A 5 -29.36 -9.80 25.96
C ARG A 5 -29.48 -9.89 24.44
N TYR A 6 -30.70 -9.83 23.92
CA TYR A 6 -30.94 -9.87 22.47
C TYR A 6 -30.50 -8.57 21.81
N ILE A 7 -30.78 -7.40 22.41
CA ILE A 7 -30.36 -6.10 21.88
C ILE A 7 -28.83 -6.00 21.75
N ILE A 8 -28.08 -6.49 22.75
CA ILE A 8 -26.61 -6.50 22.70
C ILE A 8 -26.07 -7.43 21.60
N VAL A 9 -26.69 -8.60 21.40
CA VAL A 9 -26.29 -9.55 20.33
C VAL A 9 -26.59 -8.98 18.95
N THR A 10 -27.73 -8.30 18.76
CA THR A 10 -28.06 -7.68 17.47
C THR A 10 -27.15 -6.49 17.14
N ILE A 11 -26.79 -5.67 18.13
CA ILE A 11 -25.88 -4.52 17.94
C ILE A 11 -24.45 -4.99 17.60
N SER A 12 -23.98 -6.06 18.25
CA SER A 12 -22.66 -6.63 17.96
C SER A 12 -22.61 -7.31 16.58
N LEU A 13 -23.71 -7.92 16.12
CA LEU A 13 -23.80 -8.47 14.76
C LEU A 13 -23.84 -7.36 13.69
N LEU A 14 -24.51 -6.23 13.97
CA LEU A 14 -24.61 -5.11 13.04
C LEU A 14 -23.29 -4.34 12.91
N ALA A 15 -22.51 -4.24 13.99
CA ALA A 15 -21.19 -3.62 13.99
C ALA A 15 -20.15 -4.35 13.11
N MET A 16 -20.34 -5.65 12.84
CA MET A 16 -19.45 -6.42 11.97
C MET A 16 -19.65 -6.17 10.47
N ILE A 17 -20.81 -5.62 10.06
CA ILE A 17 -21.17 -5.45 8.64
C ILE A 17 -20.59 -4.13 8.06
N GLY A 18 -20.16 -3.18 8.90
CA GLY A 18 -19.70 -1.85 8.48
C GLY A 18 -18.29 -1.78 7.88
N VAL A 19 -17.50 -2.87 7.87
CA VAL A 19 -16.05 -2.80 7.55
C VAL A 19 -15.72 -3.12 6.08
N ALA A 20 -16.71 -3.44 5.23
CA ALA A 20 -16.44 -4.05 3.92
C ALA A 20 -16.26 -3.10 2.71
N CYS A 21 -16.45 -1.77 2.84
CA CYS A 21 -16.59 -0.86 1.68
C CYS A 21 -15.31 -0.10 1.23
N ALA A 22 -14.10 -0.49 1.63
CA ALA A 22 -12.89 0.15 1.08
C ALA A 22 -12.56 -0.41 -0.31
N ARG A 23 -12.99 0.27 -1.38
CA ARG A 23 -12.64 -0.07 -2.77
C ARG A 23 -11.16 0.15 -3.08
N GLN A 24 -10.56 1.15 -2.45
CA GLN A 24 -9.14 1.47 -2.52
C GLN A 24 -8.53 1.54 -1.10
N PRO A 25 -7.22 1.29 -0.93
CA PRO A 25 -6.53 1.57 0.32
C PRO A 25 -6.47 3.09 0.56
N ARG A 26 -6.45 3.50 1.83
CA ARG A 26 -6.08 4.88 2.19
C ARG A 26 -4.64 5.15 1.77
N GLU A 27 -4.31 6.39 1.43
CA GLU A 27 -2.98 6.79 0.99
C GLU A 27 -1.88 6.37 1.97
N GLU A 28 -2.05 6.66 3.26
CA GLU A 28 -1.14 6.25 4.33
C GLU A 28 -0.89 4.74 4.34
N LYS A 29 -1.94 3.96 4.07
CA LYS A 29 -1.86 2.50 4.02
C LYS A 29 -1.13 2.04 2.77
N ALA A 30 -1.36 2.67 1.62
CA ALA A 30 -0.61 2.39 0.40
C ALA A 30 0.88 2.68 0.58
N VAL A 31 1.22 3.84 1.15
CA VAL A 31 2.59 4.23 1.49
C VAL A 31 3.24 3.21 2.44
N ALA A 32 2.53 2.80 3.50
CA ALA A 32 3.05 1.80 4.44
C ALA A 32 3.31 0.44 3.76
N ILE A 33 2.41 -0.01 2.88
CA ILE A 33 2.56 -1.27 2.14
C ILE A 33 3.76 -1.19 1.20
N MET A 34 3.87 -0.11 0.42
CA MET A 34 4.96 0.10 -0.52
C MET A 34 6.31 0.20 0.21
N ASN A 35 6.40 1.00 1.29
CA ASN A 35 7.61 1.12 2.10
C ASN A 35 8.05 -0.23 2.68
N ASN A 36 7.12 -0.98 3.26
CA ASN A 36 7.43 -2.30 3.81
C ASN A 36 7.95 -3.24 2.71
N TYR A 37 7.30 -3.24 1.54
CA TYR A 37 7.77 -4.04 0.41
C TYR A 37 9.18 -3.64 -0.02
N PHE A 38 9.44 -2.36 -0.25
CA PHE A 38 10.73 -1.91 -0.75
C PHE A 38 11.88 -2.13 0.24
N LYS A 39 11.62 -2.03 1.55
CA LYS A 39 12.58 -2.44 2.58
C LYS A 39 12.95 -3.93 2.47
N HIS A 40 11.95 -4.80 2.30
CA HIS A 40 12.19 -6.23 2.09
C HIS A 40 12.87 -6.51 0.76
N TYR A 41 12.49 -5.80 -0.30
CA TYR A 41 13.07 -5.92 -1.63
C TYR A 41 14.56 -5.55 -1.63
N ALA A 42 14.92 -4.42 -1.02
CA ALA A 42 16.30 -3.96 -0.89
C ALA A 42 17.18 -5.00 -0.16
N LYS A 43 16.66 -5.60 0.92
CA LYS A 43 17.35 -6.68 1.64
C LYS A 43 17.50 -7.95 0.81
N LYS A 44 16.50 -8.29 -0.01
CA LYS A 44 16.49 -9.49 -0.85
C LYS A 44 17.41 -9.36 -2.08
N TYR A 45 17.53 -8.15 -2.63
CA TYR A 45 18.29 -7.87 -3.84
C TYR A 45 19.31 -6.76 -3.60
N PRO A 46 20.42 -7.05 -2.89
CA PRO A 46 21.41 -6.04 -2.49
C PRO A 46 22.07 -5.35 -3.69
N ASP A 47 22.21 -6.03 -4.83
CA ASP A 47 22.82 -5.46 -6.04
C ASP A 47 21.89 -4.54 -6.84
N SER A 48 20.60 -4.50 -6.51
CA SER A 48 19.64 -3.58 -7.13
C SER A 48 19.88 -2.14 -6.69
N ILE A 49 19.40 -1.15 -7.45
CA ILE A 49 19.49 0.26 -7.08
C ILE A 49 18.92 0.54 -5.67
N LEU A 50 17.81 -0.13 -5.34
CA LEU A 50 17.16 -0.02 -4.03
C LEU A 50 17.95 -0.73 -2.92
N GLY A 51 18.65 -1.82 -3.24
CA GLY A 51 19.53 -2.53 -2.32
C GLY A 51 20.81 -1.74 -2.00
N LYS A 52 21.41 -1.13 -3.01
CA LYS A 52 22.65 -0.36 -2.89
C LYS A 52 22.48 0.96 -2.14
N TYR A 53 21.47 1.74 -2.49
CA TYR A 53 21.28 3.08 -1.94
C TYR A 53 20.23 3.14 -0.82
N GLY A 54 19.38 2.11 -0.70
CA GLY A 54 18.28 2.13 0.25
C GLY A 54 17.17 3.13 -0.13
N VAL A 55 16.02 2.97 0.51
CA VAL A 55 14.88 3.90 0.37
C VAL A 55 14.83 4.80 1.58
N ASN A 56 14.95 6.11 1.37
CA ASN A 56 14.86 7.14 2.40
C ASN A 56 13.40 7.55 2.63
N SER A 57 12.72 7.97 1.55
CA SER A 57 11.33 8.43 1.62
C SER A 57 10.51 7.90 0.43
N LEU A 58 9.20 7.84 0.60
CA LEU A 58 8.24 7.48 -0.44
C LEU A 58 7.12 8.51 -0.43
N LYS A 59 6.95 9.20 -1.55
CA LYS A 59 5.83 10.10 -1.79
C LYS A 59 4.86 9.47 -2.77
N LEU A 60 3.58 9.44 -2.42
CA LEU A 60 2.54 8.94 -3.30
C LEU A 60 2.08 10.07 -4.23
N ASP A 61 1.99 9.79 -5.53
CA ASP A 61 1.48 10.73 -6.54
C ASP A 61 0.00 10.47 -6.82
N GLY A 62 -0.46 9.22 -6.74
CA GLY A 62 -1.87 8.87 -6.90
C GLY A 62 -2.17 7.38 -6.77
N ILE A 63 -3.45 7.06 -6.57
CA ILE A 63 -3.99 5.69 -6.57
C ILE A 63 -5.15 5.61 -7.54
N GLU A 64 -5.07 4.70 -8.49
CA GLU A 64 -6.11 4.43 -9.47
C GLU A 64 -6.66 3.01 -9.28
N GLU A 65 -7.98 2.85 -9.27
CA GLU A 65 -8.60 1.52 -9.25
C GLU A 65 -8.58 0.94 -10.67
N ILE A 66 -7.87 -0.18 -10.86
CA ILE A 66 -7.86 -0.90 -12.13
C ILE A 66 -9.15 -1.74 -12.22
N HIS A 67 -9.43 -2.49 -11.16
CA HIS A 67 -10.69 -3.21 -10.98
C HIS A 67 -10.93 -3.51 -9.49
N LYS A 68 -12.07 -4.10 -9.16
CA LYS A 68 -12.42 -4.44 -7.77
C LYS A 68 -11.29 -5.24 -7.09
N GLY A 69 -10.71 -4.64 -6.06
CA GLY A 69 -9.63 -5.25 -5.27
C GLY A 69 -8.26 -5.24 -5.95
N LEU A 70 -8.05 -4.46 -7.01
CA LEU A 70 -6.74 -4.20 -7.60
C LEU A 70 -6.60 -2.71 -7.94
N VAL A 71 -5.57 -2.09 -7.37
CA VAL A 71 -5.26 -0.67 -7.60
C VAL A 71 -3.82 -0.51 -8.09
N ALA A 72 -3.59 0.50 -8.93
CA ALA A 72 -2.26 0.99 -9.28
C ALA A 72 -1.94 2.21 -8.42
N ALA A 73 -0.85 2.15 -7.67
CA ALA A 73 -0.32 3.24 -6.86
C ALA A 73 0.97 3.75 -7.51
N VAL A 74 0.98 5.00 -7.94
CA VAL A 74 2.17 5.67 -8.47
C VAL A 74 2.82 6.47 -7.36
N GLY A 75 4.13 6.36 -7.22
CA GLY A 75 4.88 7.11 -6.24
C GLY A 75 6.32 7.36 -6.64
N VAL A 76 6.96 8.26 -5.90
CA VAL A 76 8.36 8.63 -6.05
C VAL A 76 9.11 8.13 -4.82
N LEU A 77 10.10 7.27 -5.05
CA LEU A 77 11.07 6.85 -4.04
C LEU A 77 12.23 7.83 -4.06
N GLU A 78 12.56 8.38 -2.89
CA GLU A 78 13.80 9.08 -2.66
C GLU A 78 14.82 8.10 -2.08
N LEU A 79 15.93 7.93 -2.78
CA LEU A 79 17.03 7.06 -2.37
C LEU A 79 18.01 7.84 -1.49
N ALA A 80 18.83 7.15 -0.69
CA ALA A 80 19.76 7.84 0.21
C ALA A 80 20.89 8.59 -0.51
N ASP A 81 21.14 8.28 -1.78
CA ASP A 81 22.08 9.01 -2.64
C ASP A 81 21.47 10.29 -3.26
N GLY A 82 20.20 10.59 -2.97
CA GLY A 82 19.46 11.73 -3.51
C GLY A 82 18.76 11.47 -4.85
N ASN A 83 18.92 10.28 -5.44
CA ASN A 83 18.20 9.93 -6.66
C ASN A 83 16.71 9.71 -6.39
N ARG A 84 15.88 10.05 -7.38
CA ARG A 84 14.42 9.88 -7.32
C ARG A 84 13.95 8.89 -8.36
N LEU A 85 13.34 7.80 -7.90
CA LEU A 85 12.80 6.74 -8.74
C LEU A 85 11.28 6.82 -8.80
N VAL A 86 10.70 6.94 -9.99
CA VAL A 86 9.25 6.86 -10.15
C VAL A 86 8.88 5.39 -10.28
N VAL A 87 7.94 4.94 -9.46
CA VAL A 87 7.49 3.55 -9.43
C VAL A 87 5.98 3.46 -9.56
N LYS A 88 5.52 2.45 -10.31
CA LYS A 88 4.13 2.03 -10.34
C LYS A 88 4.00 0.72 -9.59
N CYS A 89 3.18 0.68 -8.56
CA CYS A 89 2.96 -0.48 -7.71
C CYS A 89 1.53 -0.97 -7.84
N ASN A 90 1.33 -2.25 -8.13
CA ASN A 90 0.01 -2.86 -8.09
C ASN A 90 -0.27 -3.42 -6.70
N LEU A 91 -1.34 -2.96 -6.07
CA LEU A 91 -1.79 -3.42 -4.76
C LEU A 91 -3.10 -4.21 -4.93
N GLN A 92 -3.12 -5.44 -4.41
CA GLN A 92 -4.29 -6.31 -4.48
C GLN A 92 -4.89 -6.51 -3.08
N ARG A 93 -6.22 -6.42 -2.99
CA ARG A 93 -6.99 -6.76 -1.79
C ARG A 93 -7.01 -8.28 -1.62
N LYS A 94 -6.52 -8.74 -0.48
CA LYS A 94 -6.57 -10.12 0.01
C LYS A 94 -7.52 -10.21 1.21
N ALA A 95 -7.76 -11.43 1.69
CA ALA A 95 -8.65 -11.68 2.84
C ALA A 95 -8.29 -10.84 4.08
N LEU A 96 -7.00 -10.60 4.31
CA LEU A 96 -6.48 -9.84 5.47
C LEU A 96 -5.96 -8.43 5.12
N GLY A 97 -6.48 -7.83 4.04
CA GLY A 97 -6.13 -6.45 3.65
C GLY A 97 -5.35 -6.37 2.35
N TRP A 98 -4.70 -5.23 2.11
CA TRP A 98 -4.01 -4.94 0.85
C TRP A 98 -2.57 -5.43 0.88
N LYS A 99 -2.11 -6.00 -0.24
CA LYS A 99 -0.73 -6.46 -0.41
C LYS A 99 -0.20 -6.05 -1.77
N MET A 100 1.08 -5.71 -1.84
CA MET A 100 1.75 -5.45 -3.10
C MET A 100 1.98 -6.74 -3.89
N VAL A 101 1.60 -6.75 -5.17
CA VAL A 101 1.72 -7.92 -6.05
C VAL A 101 2.78 -7.75 -7.13
N SER A 102 2.95 -6.55 -7.65
CA SER A 102 4.01 -6.22 -8.61
C SER A 102 4.38 -4.75 -8.50
N TRP A 103 5.54 -4.40 -9.04
CA TRP A 103 5.93 -3.03 -9.27
C TRP A 103 6.79 -2.90 -10.52
N GLU A 104 6.80 -1.70 -11.08
CA GLU A 104 7.55 -1.34 -12.28
C GLU A 104 8.30 -0.04 -12.01
N ASN A 105 9.52 0.04 -12.54
CA ASN A 105 10.29 1.28 -12.57
C ASN A 105 9.86 2.10 -13.79
N LEU A 106 9.31 3.29 -13.57
CA LEU A 106 8.88 4.21 -14.63
C LEU A 106 9.99 5.19 -15.06
N GLY A 107 11.15 5.16 -14.41
CA GLY A 107 12.32 5.98 -14.73
C GLY A 107 12.78 6.86 -13.57
N ILE A 108 13.92 7.52 -13.79
CA ILE A 108 14.51 8.47 -12.85
C ILE A 108 13.97 9.86 -13.16
N ARG A 109 13.34 10.51 -12.18
CA ARG A 109 12.89 11.89 -12.34
C ARG A 109 13.97 12.82 -11.80
N GLN A 110 14.77 13.39 -12.71
CA GLN A 110 15.74 14.40 -12.31
C GLN A 110 15.01 15.66 -11.83
N SER A 111 15.36 16.15 -10.64
CA SER A 111 14.99 17.50 -10.23
C SER A 111 15.75 18.45 -11.16
N LYS A 112 15.02 19.22 -11.98
CA LYS A 112 15.55 20.49 -12.47
C LYS A 112 15.79 21.43 -11.30
#